data_AF-A0A537BDY7-F1
#
_entry.id   AF-A0A537BDY7-F1
#
_cell.length_a   1.000
_cell.length_b   1.000
_cell.length_c   1.000
_cell.angle_alpha   90.00
_cell.angle_beta   90.00
_cell.angle_gamma   90.00
#
_symmetry.space_group_name_H-M   'P 1'
#
loop_
_entity.id
_entity.type
_entity.pdbx_description
1 polymer ?
#
loop_
_entity_poly.entity_id
_entity_poly.type
_entity_poly.pdbx_seq_one_letter_code
_entity_poly.pdbx_strand_id
1 'polypeptide(L)' 'PKGIAQCQACHQPNFQGGMPAPRLAGLSYEYLVGEMREFASDERANNLDMPKFMRALSERERNAIARYLSAL' A
#
# COMPACT_ATOMS: atom_id res chain seq x y z
N PRO A 1 -8.10 0.62 -8.64
CA PRO A 1 -6.98 0.61 -9.62
C PRO A 1 -6.59 -0.83 -9.93
N LYS A 2 -5.87 -1.09 -11.04
CA LYS A 2 -5.42 -2.46 -11.35
C LYS A 2 -4.56 -2.98 -10.19
N GLY A 3 -4.86 -4.20 -9.75
CA GLY A 3 -4.09 -4.90 -8.73
C GLY A 3 -4.48 -4.63 -7.26
N ILE A 4 -5.37 -3.67 -6.99
CA ILE A 4 -5.69 -3.28 -5.61
C ILE A 4 -6.46 -4.34 -4.81
N ALA A 5 -7.19 -5.22 -5.50
CA ALA A 5 -7.91 -6.32 -4.87
C ALA A 5 -6.95 -7.29 -4.14
N GLN A 6 -5.70 -7.43 -4.61
CA GLN A 6 -4.72 -8.28 -3.95
C GLN A 6 -4.29 -7.73 -2.58
N CYS A 7 -4.34 -6.41 -2.38
CA CYS A 7 -3.97 -5.79 -1.11
C CYS A 7 -4.95 -6.16 0.02
N GLN A 8 -6.21 -6.48 -0.32
CA GLN A 8 -7.24 -6.85 0.64
C GLN A 8 -6.97 -8.19 1.34
N ALA A 9 -6.13 -9.06 0.73
CA ALA A 9 -5.77 -10.34 1.31
C ALA A 9 -5.12 -10.19 2.70
N CYS A 10 -4.36 -9.12 2.90
CA CYS A 10 -3.75 -8.79 4.19
C CYS A 10 -4.44 -7.61 4.87
N HIS A 11 -4.79 -6.56 4.12
CA HIS A 11 -5.33 -5.31 4.66
C HIS A 11 -6.85 -5.34 4.93
N GLN A 12 -7.46 -6.52 4.84
CA GLN A 12 -8.88 -6.78 5.07
C GLN A 12 -9.80 -6.14 4.02
N PRO A 13 -11.08 -6.58 3.95
CA PRO A 13 -12.10 -5.89 3.16
C PRO A 13 -12.15 -4.40 3.53
N ASN A 14 -12.44 -3.56 2.54
CA ASN A 14 -12.46 -2.09 2.68
C ASN A 14 -11.16 -1.46 3.19
N PHE A 15 -10.04 -2.21 3.22
CA PHE A 15 -8.72 -1.72 3.68
C PHE A 15 -8.74 -1.16 5.10
N GLN A 16 -9.65 -1.67 5.93
CA GLN A 16 -9.85 -1.27 7.32
C GLN A 16 -8.69 -1.71 8.24
N GLY A 17 -7.83 -2.63 7.78
CA GLY A 17 -6.73 -3.18 8.55
C GLY A 17 -7.18 -4.17 9.63
N GLY A 18 -6.19 -4.74 10.32
CA GLY A 18 -6.35 -5.76 11.35
C GLY A 18 -5.10 -6.64 11.40
N MET A 19 -4.86 -7.37 12.49
CA MET A 19 -3.66 -8.21 12.59
C MET A 19 -3.61 -9.20 11.39
N PRO A 20 -2.53 -9.21 10.58
CA PRO A 20 -1.21 -8.60 10.79
C PRO A 20 -0.94 -7.27 10.06
N ALA A 21 -1.88 -6.69 9.31
CA ALA A 21 -1.64 -5.53 8.45
C ALA A 21 -2.39 -4.24 8.91
N PRO A 22 -1.78 -3.06 8.78
CA PRO A 22 -2.41 -1.80 9.21
C PRO A 22 -3.58 -1.39 8.31
N ARG A 23 -4.41 -0.48 8.82
CA ARG A 23 -5.43 0.22 8.03
C ARG A 23 -4.77 1.02 6.91
N LEU A 24 -5.38 1.03 5.72
CA LEU A 24 -4.97 1.90 4.60
C LEU A 24 -6.05 2.88 4.15
N ALA A 25 -7.33 2.52 4.25
CA ALA A 25 -8.44 3.39 3.85
C ALA A 25 -8.44 4.68 4.66
N GLY A 26 -8.49 5.84 3.99
CA GLY A 26 -8.57 7.16 4.61
C GLY A 26 -7.26 7.68 5.18
N LEU A 27 -6.11 7.06 4.87
CA LEU A 27 -4.80 7.66 5.13
C LEU A 27 -4.48 8.72 4.08
N SER A 28 -3.65 9.71 4.42
CA SER A 28 -3.30 10.76 3.46
C SER A 28 -2.57 10.17 2.24
N TYR A 29 -2.80 10.80 1.09
CA TYR A 29 -2.15 10.41 -0.16
C TYR A 29 -0.62 10.45 -0.03
N GLU A 30 -0.09 11.51 0.58
CA GLU A 30 1.34 11.75 0.78
C GLU A 30 1.97 10.64 1.63
N TYR A 31 1.28 10.25 2.71
CA TYR A 31 1.72 9.16 3.56
C TYR A 31 1.75 7.84 2.80
N LEU A 32 0.64 7.49 2.13
CA LEU A 32 0.53 6.23 1.40
C LEU A 32 1.58 6.11 0.28
N VAL A 33 1.75 7.16 -0.54
CA VAL A 33 2.72 7.10 -1.64
C VAL A 33 4.16 7.13 -1.13
N GLY A 34 4.43 7.83 -0.02
CA GLY A 34 5.74 7.83 0.64
C GLY A 34 6.11 6.43 1.11
N GLU A 35 5.23 5.80 1.86
CA GLU A 35 5.44 4.44 2.39
C GLU A 35 5.60 3.40 1.28
N MET A 36 4.78 3.47 0.23
CA MET A 36 4.93 2.61 -0.94
C MET A 36 6.25 2.85 -1.69
N ARG A 37 6.83 4.04 -1.61
CA ARG A 37 8.15 4.35 -2.20
C ARG A 37 9.26 3.79 -1.35
N GLU A 38 9.23 4.02 -0.03
CA GLU A 38 10.23 3.53 0.91
C GLU A 38 10.30 2.00 0.93
N PHE A 39 9.15 1.31 0.86
CA PHE A 39 9.14 -0.15 0.72
C PHE A 39 9.75 -0.61 -0.62
N ALA A 40 9.50 0.12 -1.72
CA ALA A 40 10.03 -0.27 -3.02
C ALA A 40 11.54 -0.02 -3.18
N SER A 41 12.10 0.97 -2.46
CA SER A 41 13.52 1.29 -2.44
C SER A 41 14.30 0.56 -1.34
N ASP A 42 13.65 -0.30 -0.57
CA ASP A 42 14.19 -0.97 0.63
C ASP A 42 14.64 0.00 1.75
N GLU A 43 14.27 1.29 1.68
CA GLU A 43 14.45 2.25 2.79
C GLU A 43 13.59 1.85 4.00
N ARG A 44 12.39 1.33 3.73
CA ARG A 44 11.54 0.71 4.74
C ARG A 44 11.54 -0.81 4.57
N ALA A 45 12.20 -1.51 5.49
CA ALA A 45 12.36 -2.97 5.48
C ALA A 45 11.81 -3.66 6.75
N ASN A 46 10.91 -3.01 7.48
CA ASN A 46 10.31 -3.55 8.70
C ASN A 46 9.23 -4.64 8.45
N ASN A 47 9.09 -5.10 7.20
CA ASN A 47 8.20 -6.17 6.78
C ASN A 47 8.88 -6.96 5.65
N LEU A 48 8.76 -8.30 5.65
CA LEU A 48 9.46 -9.18 4.69
C LEU A 48 8.77 -9.27 3.32
N ASP A 49 7.49 -8.93 3.24
CA ASP A 49 6.66 -9.11 2.06
C ASP A 49 6.36 -7.80 1.32
N MET A 50 6.09 -6.72 2.06
CA MET A 50 5.75 -5.41 1.51
C MET A 50 6.78 -4.86 0.52
N PRO A 51 8.10 -4.95 0.75
CA PRO A 51 9.08 -4.56 -0.25
C PRO A 51 8.93 -5.29 -1.58
N LYS A 52 8.63 -6.60 -1.55
CA LYS A 52 8.43 -7.41 -2.77
C LYS A 52 7.20 -6.93 -3.55
N PHE A 53 6.10 -6.68 -2.85
CA PHE A 53 4.88 -6.17 -3.48
C PHE A 53 5.07 -4.77 -4.06
N MET A 54 5.73 -3.86 -3.33
CA MET A 54 5.92 -2.49 -3.78
C MET A 54 6.93 -2.36 -4.93
N ARG A 55 7.94 -3.24 -5.00
CA ARG A 55 8.84 -3.35 -6.16
C ARG A 55 8.15 -3.83 -7.44
N ALA A 56 7.11 -4.66 -7.32
CA ALA A 56 6.35 -5.14 -8.47
C ALA A 56 5.45 -4.06 -9.10
N LEU A 57 5.26 -2.92 -8.43
CA LEU A 57 4.43 -1.82 -8.88
C LEU A 57 5.28 -0.69 -9.47
N SER A 58 4.89 -0.22 -10.66
CA SER A 58 5.42 1.03 -11.20
C SER A 58 5.10 2.21 -10.29
N GLU A 59 5.84 3.30 -10.42
CA GLU A 59 5.55 4.54 -9.69
C GLU A 59 4.11 5.01 -9.96
N ARG A 60 3.66 4.95 -11.22
CA ARG A 60 2.30 5.32 -11.62
C ARG A 60 1.24 4.48 -10.89
N GLU A 61 1.47 3.18 -10.74
CA GLU A 61 0.56 2.29 -10.01
C GLU A 61 0.51 2.60 -8.52
N ARG A 62 1.66 2.84 -7.89
CA ARG A 62 1.74 3.27 -6.48
C ARG A 62 0.96 4.56 -6.24
N ASN A 63 1.14 5.56 -7.10
CA ASN A 63 0.38 6.81 -7.03
C ASN A 63 -1.13 6.57 -7.23
N ALA A 64 -1.53 5.71 -8.17
CA ALA A 64 -2.94 5.39 -8.40
C ALA A 64 -3.59 4.65 -7.22
N ILE A 65 -2.87 3.73 -6.58
CA ILE A 65 -3.32 3.02 -5.39
C ILE A 65 -3.45 3.98 -4.21
N ALA A 66 -2.43 4.82 -3.97
CA ALA A 66 -2.45 5.82 -2.90
C ALA A 66 -3.65 6.77 -3.04
N ARG A 67 -3.91 7.32 -4.24
CA ARG A 67 -5.06 8.20 -4.48
C ARG A 67 -6.40 7.54 -4.20
N TYR A 68 -6.53 6.27 -4.58
CA TYR A 68 -7.76 5.54 -4.33
C TYR A 68 -7.95 5.32 -2.83
N LEU A 69 -6.93 4.82 -2.13
CA LEU A 69 -7.00 4.51 -0.70
C LEU A 69 -7.23 5.76 0.16
N SER A 70 -6.67 6.90 -0.23
CA SER A 70 -6.87 8.17 0.48
C SER A 70 -8.28 8.75 0.32
N ALA A 71 -9.03 8.32 -0.68
CA ALA A 71 -10.39 8.77 -0.96
C ALA A 71 -11.47 7.83 -0.39
N LEU A 72 -11.05 6.74 0.25
CA LEU A 72 -11.94 5.85 1.02
C LEU A 72 -12.19 6.40 2.42
#